data_AF-A0A2M7H5A6-F1
#
_entry.id   AF-A0A2M7H5A6-F1
#
_cell.length_a   1.000
_cell.length_b   1.000
_cell.length_c   1.000
_cell.angle_alpha   90.00
_cell.angle_beta   90.00
_cell.angle_gamma   90.00
#
_symmetry.space_group_name_H-M   'P 1'
#
loop_
_entity.id
_entity.type
_entity.pdbx_description
1 polymer ?
#
loop_
_entity_poly.entity_id
_entity_poly.type
_entity_poly.pdbx_seq_one_letter_code
_entity_poly.pdbx_strand_id
1 'polypeptide(L)'
;MEHAASYVIVSVVEHCHTCHHTCKQRIVQYMIKNTTYTDLFLSVIIGLTCMTSRAQAVTSISWPVGTENPTSAIESFFGPRLQEGEYDFHRGIDITGSTGDPVLATDDGEVFRLYEEGDEANPYTGGGNVVVLRHYSPLGINFQSEIFHTYYTLYFHLSNISDTLVKGAEVVEGQQIGSLGESGVATHPHLHFEVRIATTCALSSDCNTVGFDPHVNPLRFLEFTENSLPSQVKLTKKKQALRVKVVLPKTEFDLNRIKVTTLNRRNQVLGKKVLDFNRRQGINATSNETIDNNRYDNILILPKAVDSSLSNHFLTVSFRHILKKKVYRIRIRITDTKGNDIYKKTRRLKSL
;
A
#
# COMPACT_ATOMS: atom_id res chain seq x y z
N MET A 1 -34.98 45.95 37.88
CA MET A 1 -34.64 45.55 36.50
C MET A 1 -33.14 45.75 36.34
N GLU A 2 -32.38 44.67 36.29
CA GLU A 2 -31.05 44.61 35.69
C GLU A 2 -30.76 43.12 35.45
N HIS A 3 -30.84 42.70 34.18
CA HIS A 3 -30.48 41.34 33.80
C HIS A 3 -28.95 41.22 33.78
N ALA A 4 -28.39 40.41 34.66
CA ALA A 4 -26.98 40.02 34.58
C ALA A 4 -26.76 39.24 33.28
N ALA A 5 -25.93 39.78 32.38
CA ALA A 5 -25.50 39.07 31.18
C ALA A 5 -24.52 37.95 31.58
N SER A 6 -24.92 36.69 31.37
CA SER A 6 -24.04 35.54 31.53
C SER A 6 -23.11 35.42 30.32
N TYR A 7 -21.80 35.32 30.56
CA TYR A 7 -20.78 35.10 29.53
C TYR A 7 -20.23 33.67 29.68
N VAL A 8 -20.04 32.97 28.56
CA VAL A 8 -19.31 31.69 28.52
C VAL A 8 -18.01 31.92 27.77
N ILE A 9 -16.89 31.64 28.42
CA ILE A 9 -15.55 31.68 27.80
C ILE A 9 -15.26 30.29 27.25
N VAL A 10 -15.08 30.17 25.93
CA VAL A 10 -14.62 28.94 25.28
C VAL A 10 -13.17 29.15 24.85
N SER A 11 -12.28 28.30 25.35
CA SER A 11 -10.86 28.29 24.99
C SER A 11 -10.60 27.15 24.01
N VAL A 12 -10.19 27.49 22.79
CA VAL A 12 -9.77 26.51 21.77
C VAL A 12 -8.26 26.58 21.63
N VAL A 13 -7.58 25.42 21.74
CA VAL A 13 -6.13 25.32 21.56
C VAL A 13 -5.84 24.84 20.14
N GLU A 14 -5.49 25.77 19.26
CA GLU A 14 -5.04 25.43 17.90
C GLU A 14 -3.59 24.95 17.94
N HIS A 15 -3.33 23.73 17.45
CA HIS A 15 -1.98 23.23 17.21
C HIS A 15 -1.65 23.35 15.72
N CYS A 16 -0.73 24.25 15.38
CA CYS A 16 -0.25 24.41 14.02
C CYS A 16 0.90 23.41 13.77
N HIS A 17 0.72 22.44 12.88
CA HIS A 17 1.76 21.50 12.46
C HIS A 17 2.40 21.98 11.14
N THR A 18 3.16 23.07 11.18
CA THR A 18 4.08 23.45 10.09
C THR A 18 5.29 24.22 10.63
N CYS A 19 6.47 23.64 10.36
CA CYS A 19 7.84 24.18 10.36
C CYS A 19 8.44 24.98 11.54
N HIS A 20 9.74 24.71 11.73
CA HIS A 20 10.66 25.34 12.68
C HIS A 20 10.62 26.87 12.64
N HIS A 21 10.15 27.49 13.72
CA HIS A 21 10.77 28.59 14.48
C HIS A 21 9.77 29.06 15.56
N THR A 22 10.12 28.89 16.84
CA THR A 22 9.40 29.38 18.05
C THR A 22 7.87 29.49 17.96
N CYS A 23 7.17 28.39 18.25
CA CYS A 23 5.72 28.37 18.36
C CYS A 23 5.25 29.05 19.68
N LYS A 24 4.58 30.20 19.59
CA LYS A 24 3.75 30.72 20.69
C LYS A 24 2.34 30.19 20.53
N GLN A 25 1.85 29.45 21.53
CA GLN A 25 0.44 29.06 21.64
C GLN A 25 -0.44 30.30 21.52
N ARG A 26 -1.42 30.29 20.61
CA ARG A 26 -2.41 31.36 20.48
C ARG A 26 -3.71 30.88 21.11
N ILE A 27 -4.05 31.42 22.27
CA ILE A 27 -5.37 31.21 22.88
C ILE A 27 -6.31 32.22 22.21
N VAL A 28 -7.28 31.73 21.44
CA VAL A 28 -8.37 32.57 20.92
C VAL A 28 -9.55 32.45 21.87
N GLN A 29 -9.88 33.55 22.55
CA GLN A 29 -11.04 33.62 23.44
C GLN A 29 -12.22 34.22 22.68
N TYR A 30 -13.31 33.47 22.59
CA TYR A 30 -14.57 33.97 22.04
C TYR A 30 -15.48 34.39 23.20
N MET A 31 -15.94 35.64 23.17
CA MET A 31 -16.94 36.19 24.09
C MET A 31 -18.30 36.18 23.39
N ILE A 32 -19.17 35.25 23.75
CA ILE A 32 -20.51 35.15 23.17
C ILE A 32 -21.51 35.82 24.13
N LYS A 33 -22.24 36.84 23.65
CA LYS A 33 -23.33 37.49 24.40
C LYS A 33 -24.67 36.89 24.00
N ASN A 34 -25.54 36.63 24.99
CA ASN A 34 -26.95 36.23 24.85
C ASN A 34 -27.19 34.93 24.06
N THR A 35 -26.73 33.80 24.59
CA THR A 35 -27.06 32.46 24.06
C THR A 35 -28.37 31.92 24.63
N THR A 36 -29.34 31.65 23.77
CA THR A 36 -30.30 30.56 24.01
C THR A 36 -29.62 29.22 23.71
N TYR A 37 -29.99 28.16 24.44
CA TYR A 37 -29.35 26.83 24.43
C TYR A 37 -29.17 26.17 23.04
N THR A 38 -29.79 26.69 21.98
CA THR A 38 -29.70 26.21 20.60
C THR A 38 -28.39 26.57 19.88
N ASP A 39 -27.73 27.68 20.25
CA ASP A 39 -26.51 28.14 19.55
C ASP A 39 -25.21 27.45 20.01
N LEU A 40 -25.24 26.83 21.21
CA LEU A 40 -24.15 25.98 21.71
C LEU A 40 -24.04 24.66 20.94
N PHE A 41 -25.15 24.16 20.36
CA PHE A 41 -25.12 22.92 19.60
C PHE A 41 -24.50 23.09 18.21
N LEU A 42 -24.69 24.24 17.56
CA LEU A 42 -24.15 24.46 16.21
C LEU A 42 -22.62 24.63 16.21
N SER A 43 -22.07 25.30 17.22
CA SER A 43 -20.63 25.56 17.34
C SER A 43 -19.84 24.33 17.81
N VAL A 44 -20.40 23.47 18.66
CA VAL A 44 -19.81 22.16 19.00
C VAL A 44 -19.90 21.19 17.82
N ILE A 45 -20.95 21.24 16.99
CA ILE A 45 -21.03 20.43 15.78
C ILE A 45 -19.96 20.84 14.77
N ILE A 46 -19.74 22.14 14.54
CA ILE A 46 -18.68 22.62 13.62
C ILE A 46 -17.28 22.20 14.11
N GLY A 47 -17.04 22.21 15.43
CA GLY A 47 -15.80 21.70 16.04
C GLY A 47 -15.65 20.17 15.99
N LEU A 48 -16.74 19.41 16.11
CA LEU A 48 -16.71 17.93 16.03
C LEU A 48 -16.67 17.41 14.60
N THR A 49 -17.26 18.10 13.63
CA THR A 49 -17.20 17.69 12.20
C THR A 49 -15.80 17.78 11.62
N CYS A 50 -14.88 18.54 12.23
CA CYS A 50 -13.49 18.58 11.80
C CYS A 50 -12.64 17.41 12.31
N MET A 51 -13.14 16.57 13.24
CA MET A 51 -12.37 15.46 13.83
C MET A 51 -12.85 14.04 13.46
N THR A 52 -13.74 13.90 12.48
CA THR A 52 -14.18 12.57 11.99
C THR A 52 -13.86 12.28 10.53
N SER A 53 -13.11 13.13 9.82
CA SER A 53 -12.35 12.62 8.69
C SER A 53 -11.13 11.89 9.24
N ARG A 54 -11.17 10.55 9.22
CA ARG A 54 -9.90 9.83 9.09
C ARG A 54 -9.24 10.43 7.87
N ALA A 55 -8.16 11.16 8.04
CA ALA A 55 -7.35 11.67 6.96
C ALA A 55 -6.95 10.49 6.07
N GLN A 56 -7.68 10.28 4.97
CA GLN A 56 -7.19 9.51 3.85
C GLN A 56 -6.28 10.47 3.09
N ALA A 57 -5.07 10.66 3.62
CA ALA A 57 -3.98 11.17 2.81
C ALA A 57 -3.51 9.99 1.93
N VAL A 58 -4.28 9.73 0.88
CA VAL A 58 -3.79 9.01 -0.29
C VAL A 58 -3.46 10.10 -1.28
N THR A 59 -2.19 10.44 -1.41
CA THR A 59 -1.73 11.25 -2.55
C THR A 59 -1.86 10.39 -3.79
N SER A 60 -2.75 10.78 -4.69
CA SER A 60 -2.81 10.21 -6.03
C SER A 60 -1.54 10.60 -6.79
N ILE A 61 -0.96 9.66 -7.52
CA ILE A 61 0.15 9.91 -8.46
C ILE A 61 -0.34 9.56 -9.87
N SER A 62 0.23 10.18 -10.91
CA SER A 62 -0.08 9.83 -12.30
C SER A 62 0.49 8.47 -12.68
N TRP A 63 -0.04 7.90 -13.76
CA TRP A 63 0.49 6.66 -14.33
C TRP A 63 1.85 6.89 -14.98
N PRO A 64 2.82 5.98 -14.79
CA PRO A 64 4.18 6.14 -15.34
C PRO A 64 4.27 5.83 -16.84
N VAL A 65 3.24 5.25 -17.45
CA VAL A 65 3.17 4.89 -18.87
C VAL A 65 1.77 5.18 -19.39
N GLY A 66 1.67 5.82 -20.57
CA GLY A 66 0.40 6.12 -21.23
C GLY A 66 -0.39 7.24 -20.57
N THR A 67 -1.29 7.88 -21.33
CA THR A 67 -2.12 9.00 -20.85
C THR A 67 -3.51 8.59 -20.35
N GLU A 68 -3.92 7.32 -20.53
CA GLU A 68 -5.23 6.81 -20.07
C GLU A 68 -5.13 5.41 -19.43
N ASN A 69 -5.46 5.35 -18.13
CA ASN A 69 -5.74 4.17 -17.27
C ASN A 69 -5.30 2.80 -17.83
N PRO A 70 -3.98 2.50 -17.81
CA PRO A 70 -3.40 1.30 -18.42
C PRO A 70 -3.59 0.04 -17.56
N THR A 71 -4.68 -0.08 -16.80
CA THR A 71 -4.95 -1.27 -15.97
C THR A 71 -4.95 -2.57 -16.77
N SER A 72 -5.37 -2.52 -18.04
CA SER A 72 -5.29 -3.64 -18.98
C SER A 72 -3.85 -4.00 -19.39
N ALA A 73 -2.90 -3.09 -19.22
CA ALA A 73 -1.49 -3.28 -19.54
C ALA A 73 -0.68 -3.83 -18.36
N ILE A 74 -1.25 -3.94 -17.16
CA ILE A 74 -0.54 -4.58 -16.04
C ILE A 74 -0.50 -6.09 -16.27
N GLU A 75 0.71 -6.64 -16.36
CA GLU A 75 0.94 -8.07 -16.58
C GLU A 75 1.27 -8.82 -15.29
N SER A 76 1.94 -8.16 -14.35
CA SER A 76 2.32 -8.73 -13.06
C SER A 76 2.07 -7.74 -11.94
N PHE A 77 1.52 -8.23 -10.83
CA PHE A 77 1.06 -7.41 -9.71
C PHE A 77 2.01 -7.48 -8.53
N PHE A 78 1.93 -6.47 -7.66
CA PHE A 78 2.61 -6.49 -6.38
C PHE A 78 2.15 -7.69 -5.55
N GLY A 79 3.10 -8.50 -5.06
CA GLY A 79 2.78 -9.62 -4.20
C GLY A 79 3.44 -10.95 -4.56
N PRO A 80 3.02 -12.02 -3.87
CA PRO A 80 3.45 -13.39 -4.12
C PRO A 80 3.23 -13.84 -5.57
N ARG A 81 4.29 -14.27 -6.24
CA ARG A 81 4.24 -14.89 -7.58
C ARG A 81 5.15 -16.12 -7.68
N LEU A 82 5.00 -16.88 -8.75
CA LEU A 82 5.96 -17.89 -9.16
C LEU A 82 6.60 -17.39 -10.47
N GLN A 83 7.92 -17.21 -10.45
CA GLN A 83 8.72 -16.78 -11.58
C GLN A 83 9.67 -17.93 -11.93
N GLU A 84 9.59 -18.46 -13.15
CA GLU A 84 10.44 -19.58 -13.63
C GLU A 84 10.42 -20.84 -12.75
N GLY A 85 9.29 -21.10 -12.07
CA GLY A 85 9.15 -22.24 -11.17
C GLY A 85 9.63 -21.97 -9.74
N GLU A 86 10.26 -20.83 -9.51
CA GLU A 86 10.71 -20.37 -8.20
C GLU A 86 9.70 -19.40 -7.59
N TYR A 87 9.56 -19.47 -6.26
CA TYR A 87 8.72 -18.54 -5.52
C TYR A 87 9.40 -17.16 -5.48
N ASP A 88 8.64 -16.10 -5.75
CA ASP A 88 9.09 -14.72 -5.61
C ASP A 88 8.01 -13.84 -4.96
N PHE A 89 8.40 -12.71 -4.39
CA PHE A 89 7.48 -11.63 -4.10
C PHE A 89 7.83 -10.41 -4.93
N HIS A 90 6.93 -10.09 -5.83
CA HIS A 90 7.03 -8.95 -6.72
C HIS A 90 6.84 -7.62 -5.96
N ARG A 91 7.87 -6.78 -5.97
CA ARG A 91 7.98 -5.54 -5.17
C ARG A 91 7.35 -4.31 -5.83
N GLY A 92 6.85 -4.46 -7.06
CA GLY A 92 6.22 -3.42 -7.84
C GLY A 92 5.05 -3.95 -8.66
N ILE A 93 4.78 -3.30 -9.78
CA ILE A 93 3.90 -3.77 -10.85
C ILE A 93 4.67 -3.75 -12.17
N ASP A 94 4.36 -4.70 -13.07
CA ASP A 94 4.95 -4.74 -14.40
C ASP A 94 3.88 -4.27 -15.40
N ILE A 95 4.16 -3.17 -16.08
CA ILE A 95 3.28 -2.50 -17.04
C ILE A 95 3.84 -2.74 -18.44
N THR A 96 3.12 -3.49 -19.27
CA THR A 96 3.53 -3.81 -20.64
C THR A 96 3.41 -2.60 -21.56
N GLY A 97 4.23 -2.57 -22.59
CA GLY A 97 4.23 -1.52 -23.61
C GLY A 97 5.20 -1.87 -24.74
N SER A 98 5.36 -0.94 -25.67
CA SER A 98 6.36 -1.08 -26.74
C SER A 98 7.67 -0.47 -26.31
N THR A 99 8.80 -1.11 -26.65
CA THR A 99 10.12 -0.50 -26.48
C THR A 99 10.13 0.89 -27.12
N GLY A 100 10.55 1.91 -26.37
CA GLY A 100 10.54 3.30 -26.81
C GLY A 100 9.37 4.13 -26.27
N ASP A 101 8.29 3.50 -25.79
CA ASP A 101 7.15 4.20 -25.20
C ASP A 101 7.61 5.14 -24.07
N PRO A 102 7.06 6.36 -23.97
CA PRO A 102 7.52 7.33 -22.99
C PRO A 102 7.21 6.86 -21.57
N VAL A 103 8.22 6.89 -20.71
CA VAL A 103 8.07 6.68 -19.26
C VAL A 103 8.13 8.03 -18.56
N LEU A 104 7.13 8.29 -17.72
CA LEU A 104 6.87 9.60 -17.13
C LEU A 104 7.10 9.58 -15.61
N ALA A 105 7.56 10.71 -15.07
CA ALA A 105 7.58 10.95 -13.64
C ALA A 105 6.13 10.99 -13.10
N THR A 106 5.87 10.19 -12.06
CA THR A 106 4.51 10.02 -11.51
C THR A 106 4.07 11.12 -10.53
N ASP A 107 5.02 11.92 -10.05
CA ASP A 107 4.80 13.08 -9.17
C ASP A 107 6.01 14.03 -9.28
N ASP A 108 5.83 15.27 -8.84
CA ASP A 108 6.91 16.24 -8.69
C ASP A 108 8.00 15.71 -7.75
N GLY A 109 9.26 16.01 -8.04
CA GLY A 109 10.35 15.53 -7.21
C GLY A 109 11.75 15.84 -7.71
N GLU A 110 12.68 15.00 -7.28
CA GLU A 110 14.10 15.12 -7.61
C GLU A 110 14.67 13.76 -8.02
N VAL A 111 15.56 13.75 -9.01
CA VAL A 111 16.33 12.57 -9.40
C VAL A 111 17.26 12.17 -8.27
N PHE A 112 16.85 11.15 -7.50
CA PHE A 112 17.64 10.66 -6.38
C PHE A 112 18.83 9.84 -6.86
N ARG A 113 18.60 8.91 -7.78
CA ARG A 113 19.62 8.07 -8.42
C ARG A 113 19.19 7.71 -9.83
N LEU A 114 20.17 7.44 -10.66
CA LEU A 114 20.01 6.81 -11.95
C LEU A 114 21.16 5.80 -12.10
N TYR A 115 20.89 4.70 -12.77
CA TYR A 115 21.86 3.63 -13.03
C TYR A 115 21.68 3.17 -14.46
N GLU A 116 22.76 3.16 -15.23
CA GLU A 116 22.74 2.59 -16.57
C GLU A 116 22.98 1.07 -16.51
N GLU A 117 22.54 0.38 -17.56
CA GLU A 117 22.80 -1.05 -17.70
C GLU A 117 24.31 -1.33 -17.68
N GLY A 118 24.72 -2.28 -16.84
CA GLY A 118 26.13 -2.61 -16.63
C GLY A 118 26.85 -1.74 -15.61
N ASP A 119 26.20 -0.76 -14.98
CA ASP A 119 26.79 0.00 -13.87
C ASP A 119 27.02 -0.90 -12.65
N GLU A 120 28.28 -1.12 -12.28
CA GLU A 120 28.69 -1.92 -11.12
C GLU A 120 28.20 -1.34 -9.79
N ALA A 121 27.89 -0.03 -9.75
CA ALA A 121 27.32 0.63 -8.57
C ALA A 121 25.80 0.43 -8.46
N ASN A 122 25.15 -0.21 -9.44
CA ASN A 122 23.71 -0.48 -9.42
C ASN A 122 23.37 -1.56 -8.37
N PRO A 123 22.68 -1.20 -7.26
CA PRO A 123 22.32 -2.17 -6.22
C PRO A 123 21.14 -3.05 -6.64
N TYR A 124 20.52 -2.79 -7.79
CA TYR A 124 19.35 -3.49 -8.29
C TYR A 124 19.75 -4.51 -9.35
N THR A 125 20.27 -5.65 -8.91
CA THR A 125 20.67 -6.74 -9.80
C THR A 125 19.54 -7.10 -10.78
N GLY A 126 19.85 -7.07 -12.08
CA GLY A 126 18.91 -7.36 -13.16
C GLY A 126 17.92 -6.24 -13.49
N GLY A 127 18.01 -5.07 -12.84
CA GLY A 127 17.12 -3.93 -13.08
C GLY A 127 17.34 -3.17 -14.39
N GLY A 128 18.46 -3.43 -15.11
CA GLY A 128 18.80 -2.74 -16.34
C GLY A 128 19.09 -1.25 -16.11
N ASN A 129 18.58 -0.40 -17.01
CA ASN A 129 18.54 1.04 -16.79
C ASN A 129 17.46 1.37 -15.75
N VAL A 130 17.85 2.04 -14.68
CA VAL A 130 16.98 2.36 -13.54
C VAL A 130 17.00 3.86 -13.23
N VAL A 131 15.82 4.45 -13.07
CA VAL A 131 15.64 5.80 -12.51
C VAL A 131 14.97 5.68 -11.15
N VAL A 132 15.47 6.44 -10.16
CA VAL A 132 14.89 6.56 -8.82
C VAL A 132 14.59 8.02 -8.56
N LEU A 133 13.32 8.33 -8.37
CA LEU A 133 12.86 9.67 -8.02
C LEU A 133 12.51 9.73 -6.53
N ARG A 134 12.86 10.86 -5.89
CA ARG A 134 12.45 11.20 -4.52
C ARG A 134 11.37 12.26 -4.58
N HIS A 135 10.29 12.00 -3.86
CA HIS A 135 9.12 12.89 -3.81
C HIS A 135 8.88 13.37 -2.39
N TYR A 136 8.17 14.50 -2.29
CA TYR A 136 7.70 15.05 -1.02
C TYR A 136 6.19 15.25 -1.05
N SER A 137 5.49 14.59 -0.13
CA SER A 137 4.06 14.72 0.09
C SER A 137 3.80 15.58 1.34
N PRO A 138 3.22 16.80 1.21
CA PRO A 138 2.86 17.64 2.35
C PRO A 138 1.85 16.98 3.29
N LEU A 139 0.91 16.21 2.74
CA LEU A 139 -0.09 15.47 3.52
C LEU A 139 0.50 14.21 4.16
N GLY A 140 1.61 13.71 3.61
CA GLY A 140 2.26 12.49 4.02
C GLY A 140 1.47 11.23 3.66
N ILE A 141 2.17 10.11 3.61
CA ILE A 141 1.62 8.80 3.29
C ILE A 141 1.50 8.00 4.58
N ASN A 142 0.29 7.52 4.85
CA ASN A 142 0.06 6.66 6.01
C ASN A 142 0.55 5.24 5.73
N PHE A 143 1.54 4.79 6.50
CA PHE A 143 2.04 3.42 6.46
C PHE A 143 2.40 2.96 7.87
N GLN A 144 1.98 1.75 8.23
CA GLN A 144 2.24 1.17 9.56
C GLN A 144 1.79 1.99 10.79
N SER A 145 0.83 2.90 10.61
CA SER A 145 0.37 3.87 11.65
C SER A 145 1.32 5.04 11.86
N GLU A 146 2.27 5.22 10.95
CA GLU A 146 3.17 6.36 10.83
C GLU A 146 2.82 7.14 9.55
N ILE A 147 3.24 8.40 9.51
CA ILE A 147 3.06 9.29 8.36
C ILE A 147 4.44 9.58 7.78
N PHE A 148 4.64 9.28 6.49
CA PHE A 148 5.88 9.52 5.77
C PHE A 148 5.68 10.63 4.76
N HIS A 149 6.42 11.73 4.90
CA HIS A 149 6.38 12.82 3.94
C HIS A 149 7.27 12.59 2.72
N THR A 150 8.24 11.69 2.82
CA THR A 150 9.12 11.33 1.72
C THR A 150 8.81 9.93 1.24
N TYR A 151 8.76 9.77 -0.07
CA TYR A 151 8.63 8.49 -0.73
C TYR A 151 9.40 8.51 -2.04
N TYR A 152 9.54 7.33 -2.64
CA TYR A 152 10.34 7.15 -3.83
C TYR A 152 9.56 6.36 -4.86
N THR A 153 9.79 6.69 -6.13
CA THR A 153 9.31 5.89 -7.24
C THR A 153 10.51 5.39 -8.05
N LEU A 154 10.44 4.14 -8.49
CA LEU A 154 11.52 3.50 -9.20
C LEU A 154 11.00 2.93 -10.51
N TYR A 155 11.79 3.12 -11.56
CA TYR A 155 11.47 2.83 -12.95
C TYR A 155 12.61 1.99 -13.50
N PHE A 156 12.35 0.73 -13.81
CA PHE A 156 13.36 -0.25 -14.21
C PHE A 156 13.17 -0.70 -15.66
N HIS A 157 14.13 -1.47 -16.16
CA HIS A 157 14.12 -2.07 -17.50
C HIS A 157 14.02 -1.05 -18.65
N LEU A 158 14.35 0.21 -18.41
CA LEU A 158 14.23 1.27 -19.42
C LEU A 158 15.13 0.95 -20.62
N SER A 159 14.70 1.29 -21.84
CA SER A 159 15.58 1.19 -23.02
C SER A 159 16.63 2.28 -23.03
N ASN A 160 16.28 3.45 -22.47
CA ASN A 160 17.18 4.57 -22.24
C ASN A 160 16.70 5.40 -21.03
N ILE A 161 17.61 6.22 -20.52
CA ILE A 161 17.33 7.28 -19.56
C ILE A 161 17.37 8.60 -20.34
N SER A 162 16.47 9.53 -20.06
CA SER A 162 16.48 10.84 -20.72
C SER A 162 17.80 11.56 -20.49
N ASP A 163 18.46 12.04 -21.56
CA ASP A 163 19.77 12.72 -21.52
C ASP A 163 19.77 13.99 -20.65
N THR A 164 18.58 14.53 -20.35
CA THR A 164 18.41 15.70 -19.49
C THR A 164 18.42 15.38 -18.00
N LEU A 165 18.31 14.11 -17.62
CA LEU A 165 18.31 13.69 -16.22
C LEU A 165 19.73 13.55 -15.70
N VAL A 166 19.98 14.23 -14.60
CA VAL A 166 21.17 14.04 -13.78
C VAL A 166 20.75 13.97 -12.32
N LYS A 167 21.54 13.27 -11.50
CA LYS A 167 21.30 13.21 -10.06
C LYS A 167 21.17 14.63 -9.47
N GLY A 168 20.10 14.85 -8.70
CA GLY A 168 19.77 16.13 -8.08
C GLY A 168 18.94 17.06 -8.95
N ALA A 169 18.66 16.72 -10.21
CA ALA A 169 17.76 17.51 -11.05
C ALA A 169 16.32 17.41 -10.54
N GLU A 170 15.59 18.52 -10.62
CA GLU A 170 14.15 18.54 -10.37
C GLU A 170 13.40 17.90 -11.56
N VAL A 171 12.31 17.23 -11.25
CA VAL A 171 11.36 16.68 -12.22
C VAL A 171 9.95 17.11 -11.85
N VAL A 172 9.13 17.37 -12.86
CA VAL A 172 7.70 17.65 -12.67
C VAL A 172 6.88 16.44 -13.05
N GLU A 173 5.70 16.29 -12.44
CA GLU A 173 4.73 15.26 -12.80
C GLU A 173 4.48 15.26 -14.32
N GLY A 174 4.47 14.07 -14.93
CA GLY A 174 4.29 13.89 -16.37
C GLY A 174 5.52 14.18 -17.23
N GLN A 175 6.63 14.64 -16.65
CA GLN A 175 7.90 14.79 -17.38
C GLN A 175 8.42 13.44 -17.85
N GLN A 176 8.80 13.32 -19.11
CA GLN A 176 9.44 12.11 -19.62
C GLN A 176 10.82 11.93 -19.00
N ILE A 177 11.03 10.78 -18.37
CA ILE A 177 12.28 10.40 -17.68
C ILE A 177 13.07 9.32 -18.42
N GLY A 178 12.48 8.72 -19.45
CA GLY A 178 13.15 7.72 -20.28
C GLY A 178 12.14 7.07 -21.20
N SER A 179 12.50 5.88 -21.68
CA SER A 179 11.63 5.05 -22.50
C SER A 179 11.55 3.63 -21.96
N LEU A 180 10.37 3.03 -22.08
CA LEU A 180 10.10 1.64 -21.75
C LEU A 180 11.01 0.74 -22.57
N GLY A 181 11.53 -0.33 -21.97
CA GLY A 181 12.42 -1.25 -22.66
C GLY A 181 12.42 -2.65 -22.08
N GLU A 182 13.54 -3.33 -22.29
CA GLU A 182 13.80 -4.71 -21.91
C GLU A 182 15.26 -4.87 -21.41
N SER A 183 15.84 -3.81 -20.83
CA SER A 183 17.20 -3.89 -20.28
C SER A 183 17.26 -4.71 -19.00
N GLY A 184 18.43 -5.28 -18.69
CA GLY A 184 18.61 -6.14 -17.52
C GLY A 184 18.01 -7.54 -17.71
N VAL A 185 17.30 -8.05 -16.70
CA VAL A 185 16.67 -9.39 -16.71
C VAL A 185 15.17 -9.23 -16.94
N ALA A 186 14.81 -8.66 -18.09
CA ALA A 186 13.45 -8.59 -18.60
C ALA A 186 13.24 -9.70 -19.65
N THR A 187 12.04 -10.27 -19.72
CA THR A 187 11.70 -11.37 -20.65
C THR A 187 10.91 -10.90 -21.88
N HIS A 188 10.45 -9.66 -21.86
CA HIS A 188 9.82 -8.91 -22.94
C HIS A 188 9.77 -7.42 -22.53
N PRO A 189 9.45 -6.50 -23.45
CA PRO A 189 9.34 -5.08 -23.12
C PRO A 189 8.25 -4.80 -22.08
N HIS A 190 8.64 -4.17 -20.96
CA HIS A 190 7.74 -3.69 -19.91
C HIS A 190 8.45 -2.67 -18.99
N LEU A 191 7.66 -1.87 -18.28
CA LEU A 191 8.14 -1.08 -17.15
C LEU A 191 7.86 -1.84 -15.85
N HIS A 192 8.91 -2.20 -15.11
CA HIS A 192 8.76 -2.54 -13.69
C HIS A 192 8.76 -1.26 -12.87
N PHE A 193 7.64 -1.00 -12.18
CA PHE A 193 7.38 0.22 -11.43
C PHE A 193 7.16 -0.07 -9.94
N GLU A 194 7.92 0.60 -9.08
CA GLU A 194 7.80 0.45 -7.64
C GLU A 194 7.50 1.78 -6.94
N VAL A 195 6.78 1.70 -5.82
CA VAL A 195 6.67 2.78 -4.84
C VAL A 195 7.30 2.31 -3.54
N ARG A 196 8.20 3.12 -2.98
CA ARG A 196 8.90 2.83 -1.73
C ARG A 196 8.71 3.94 -0.71
N ILE A 197 8.33 3.57 0.50
CA ILE A 197 8.19 4.46 1.66
C ILE A 197 9.38 4.23 2.58
N ALA A 198 10.22 5.23 2.77
CA ALA A 198 11.51 5.04 3.41
C ALA A 198 11.95 6.23 4.28
N THR A 199 12.69 5.92 5.34
CA THR A 199 13.82 6.75 5.79
C THR A 199 15.03 6.44 4.89
N THR A 200 15.92 7.39 4.63
CA THR A 200 17.07 7.25 3.69
C THR A 200 17.92 5.96 3.84
N CYS A 201 17.94 5.32 5.01
CA CYS A 201 18.60 4.01 5.22
C CYS A 201 18.01 2.89 4.34
N ALA A 202 16.69 2.84 4.15
CA ALA A 202 16.01 1.69 3.55
C ALA A 202 16.24 1.53 2.03
N LEU A 203 16.98 2.46 1.40
CA LEU A 203 17.42 2.37 0.02
C LEU A 203 18.89 1.96 -0.12
N SER A 204 19.59 1.71 0.99
CA SER A 204 20.96 1.20 0.99
C SER A 204 20.99 -0.32 1.18
N SER A 205 21.95 -0.98 0.52
CA SER A 205 22.24 -2.42 0.67
C SER A 205 22.57 -2.82 2.12
N ASP A 206 22.98 -1.86 2.94
CA ASP A 206 23.54 -2.08 4.27
C ASP A 206 22.51 -1.90 5.40
N CYS A 207 21.24 -1.61 5.05
CA CYS A 207 20.20 -1.38 6.04
C CYS A 207 19.71 -2.71 6.63
N ASN A 208 20.38 -3.15 7.70
CA ASN A 208 20.09 -4.37 8.47
C ASN A 208 18.80 -4.29 9.33
N THR A 209 17.71 -3.74 8.80
CA THR A 209 16.41 -3.79 9.49
C THR A 209 15.63 -5.02 9.03
N VAL A 210 15.83 -6.14 9.72
CA VAL A 210 14.99 -7.33 9.58
C VAL A 210 13.52 -6.93 9.79
N GLY A 211 12.72 -6.95 8.72
CA GLY A 211 11.27 -6.74 8.79
C GLY A 211 10.74 -5.37 8.38
N PHE A 212 11.61 -4.42 7.98
CA PHE A 212 11.14 -3.22 7.28
C PHE A 212 11.21 -3.46 5.77
N ASP A 213 10.04 -3.55 5.14
CA ASP A 213 9.94 -3.55 3.68
C ASP A 213 9.44 -2.18 3.23
N PRO A 214 10.27 -1.35 2.58
CA PRO A 214 9.84 -0.04 2.11
C PRO A 214 8.86 -0.16 0.94
N HIS A 215 8.83 -1.28 0.22
CA HIS A 215 7.99 -1.45 -0.96
C HIS A 215 6.52 -1.51 -0.57
N VAL A 216 5.72 -0.71 -1.26
CA VAL A 216 4.28 -0.69 -1.10
C VAL A 216 3.63 -0.90 -2.46
N ASN A 217 2.45 -1.49 -2.46
CA ASN A 217 1.68 -1.72 -3.67
C ASN A 217 1.43 -0.37 -4.38
N PRO A 218 1.95 -0.15 -5.60
CA PRO A 218 1.77 1.09 -6.34
C PRO A 218 0.29 1.48 -6.57
N LEU A 219 -0.60 0.49 -6.66
CA LEU A 219 -2.05 0.70 -6.81
C LEU A 219 -2.72 1.29 -5.55
N ARG A 220 -1.96 1.56 -4.49
CA ARG A 220 -2.41 2.42 -3.40
C ARG A 220 -2.49 3.89 -3.81
N PHE A 221 -1.70 4.30 -4.81
CA PHE A 221 -1.49 5.70 -5.20
C PHE A 221 -1.95 5.97 -6.63
N LEU A 222 -1.92 4.96 -7.49
CA LEU A 222 -2.40 5.08 -8.86
C LEU A 222 -3.93 5.04 -8.90
N GLU A 223 -4.53 5.98 -9.63
CA GLU A 223 -5.98 5.95 -9.87
C GLU A 223 -6.34 4.85 -10.87
N PHE A 224 -7.26 3.96 -10.50
CA PHE A 224 -7.78 2.91 -11.38
C PHE A 224 -9.28 2.75 -11.20
N THR A 225 -9.94 2.21 -12.22
CA THR A 225 -11.39 1.92 -12.15
C THR A 225 -11.58 0.61 -11.40
N GLU A 226 -12.12 0.70 -10.18
CA GLU A 226 -12.47 -0.48 -9.38
C GLU A 226 -13.60 -1.27 -10.03
N ASN A 227 -13.36 -2.56 -10.32
CA ASN A 227 -14.42 -3.49 -10.71
C ASN A 227 -14.77 -4.34 -9.50
N SER A 228 -15.57 -3.73 -8.63
CA SER A 228 -15.98 -4.22 -7.33
C SER A 228 -16.13 -5.75 -7.21
N LEU A 229 -15.34 -6.30 -6.27
CA LEU A 229 -15.48 -7.56 -5.52
C LEU A 229 -14.64 -8.74 -6.02
N PRO A 230 -13.99 -9.49 -5.10
CA PRO A 230 -13.44 -10.80 -5.42
C PRO A 230 -14.56 -11.68 -5.97
N SER A 231 -14.34 -12.23 -7.16
CA SER A 231 -15.35 -13.04 -7.84
C SER A 231 -15.79 -14.21 -6.96
N GLN A 232 -14.88 -14.83 -6.19
CA GLN A 232 -15.20 -15.89 -5.22
C GLN A 232 -14.20 -16.01 -4.06
N VAL A 233 -14.68 -16.24 -2.83
CA VAL A 233 -13.84 -16.65 -1.69
C VAL A 233 -14.30 -18.01 -1.18
N LYS A 234 -13.43 -19.02 -1.32
CA LYS A 234 -13.66 -20.40 -0.87
C LYS A 234 -12.85 -20.70 0.39
N LEU A 235 -13.52 -21.30 1.37
CA LEU A 235 -12.92 -21.69 2.64
C LEU A 235 -12.88 -23.21 2.71
N THR A 236 -11.78 -23.79 3.19
CA THR A 236 -11.66 -25.24 3.38
C THR A 236 -10.87 -25.55 4.64
N LYS A 237 -11.36 -26.51 5.42
CA LYS A 237 -10.67 -27.01 6.61
C LYS A 237 -9.79 -28.21 6.25
N LYS A 238 -8.52 -28.20 6.67
CA LYS A 238 -7.62 -29.36 6.57
C LYS A 238 -6.82 -29.52 7.87
N LYS A 239 -7.12 -30.56 8.66
CA LYS A 239 -6.53 -30.78 10.00
C LYS A 239 -6.67 -29.51 10.86
N GLN A 240 -5.56 -28.94 11.35
CA GLN A 240 -5.51 -27.71 12.15
C GLN A 240 -5.36 -26.43 11.30
N ALA A 241 -5.39 -26.55 9.97
CA ALA A 241 -5.27 -25.44 9.05
C ALA A 241 -6.61 -25.01 8.47
N LEU A 242 -6.76 -23.71 8.28
CA LEU A 242 -7.82 -23.10 7.47
C LEU A 242 -7.21 -22.61 6.16
N ARG A 243 -7.71 -23.10 5.04
CA ARG A 243 -7.36 -22.59 3.70
C ARG A 243 -8.41 -21.58 3.26
N VAL A 244 -7.93 -20.43 2.83
CA VAL A 244 -8.71 -19.35 2.20
C VAL A 244 -8.20 -19.23 0.77
N LYS A 245 -9.02 -19.67 -0.19
CA LYS A 245 -8.78 -19.47 -1.61
C LYS A 245 -9.56 -18.23 -2.04
N VAL A 246 -8.86 -17.18 -2.42
CA VAL A 246 -9.40 -15.96 -2.99
C VAL A 246 -9.27 -16.06 -4.50
N VAL A 247 -10.38 -15.84 -5.20
CA VAL A 247 -10.44 -15.70 -6.65
C VAL A 247 -10.76 -14.24 -6.93
N LEU A 248 -9.86 -13.58 -7.64
CA LEU A 248 -10.00 -12.21 -8.10
C LEU A 248 -10.12 -12.24 -9.62
N PRO A 249 -10.99 -11.46 -10.26
CA PRO A 249 -10.91 -11.27 -11.70
C PRO A 249 -9.54 -10.69 -12.08
N LYS A 250 -9.09 -10.88 -13.33
CA LYS A 250 -7.89 -10.21 -13.89
C LYS A 250 -8.02 -8.68 -13.91
N THR A 251 -9.10 -8.09 -13.40
CA THR A 251 -9.30 -6.64 -13.30
C THR A 251 -9.33 -6.12 -11.86
N GLU A 252 -9.20 -6.99 -10.85
CA GLU A 252 -9.21 -6.64 -9.43
C GLU A 252 -7.83 -6.90 -8.83
N PHE A 253 -7.13 -5.81 -8.53
CA PHE A 253 -5.68 -5.79 -8.39
C PHE A 253 -5.19 -5.33 -7.02
N ASP A 254 -6.12 -4.94 -6.17
CA ASP A 254 -5.87 -4.15 -4.98
C ASP A 254 -5.91 -4.97 -3.69
N LEU A 255 -5.86 -6.31 -3.77
CA LEU A 255 -5.85 -7.16 -2.59
C LEU A 255 -4.68 -6.79 -1.66
N ASN A 256 -5.00 -6.37 -0.45
CA ASN A 256 -4.00 -5.87 0.50
C ASN A 256 -3.84 -6.76 1.73
N ARG A 257 -4.97 -7.21 2.30
CA ARG A 257 -4.94 -7.89 3.60
C ARG A 257 -5.99 -8.98 3.71
N ILE A 258 -5.59 -10.12 4.28
CA ILE A 258 -6.48 -11.20 4.69
C ILE A 258 -6.34 -11.41 6.19
N LYS A 259 -7.44 -11.19 6.92
CA LYS A 259 -7.50 -11.36 8.37
C LYS A 259 -8.46 -12.47 8.73
N VAL A 260 -7.97 -13.46 9.48
CA VAL A 260 -8.78 -14.53 10.07
C VAL A 260 -8.82 -14.37 11.58
N THR A 261 -10.02 -14.29 12.14
CA THR A 261 -10.27 -14.23 13.57
C THR A 261 -11.03 -15.47 14.01
N THR A 262 -10.52 -16.18 15.02
CA THR A 262 -11.20 -17.34 15.62
C THR A 262 -12.01 -16.93 16.83
N LEU A 263 -13.18 -17.54 16.98
CA LEU A 263 -14.18 -17.15 17.96
C LEU A 263 -14.72 -18.40 18.68
N ASN A 264 -15.00 -18.28 19.97
CA ASN A 264 -15.68 -19.32 20.74
C ASN A 264 -17.22 -19.26 20.54
N ARG A 265 -17.98 -20.12 21.25
CA ARG A 265 -19.45 -20.15 21.18
C ARG A 265 -20.12 -18.84 21.61
N ARG A 266 -19.48 -18.08 22.51
CA ARG A 266 -19.94 -16.78 23.04
C ARG A 266 -19.45 -15.58 22.24
N ASN A 267 -18.92 -15.80 21.01
CA ASN A 267 -18.32 -14.76 20.16
C ASN A 267 -17.08 -14.05 20.75
N GLN A 268 -16.46 -14.60 21.78
CA GLN A 268 -15.19 -14.06 22.28
C GLN A 268 -14.05 -14.48 21.34
N VAL A 269 -13.14 -13.54 21.08
CA VAL A 269 -11.98 -13.76 20.21
C VAL A 269 -10.98 -14.69 20.93
N LEU A 270 -10.60 -15.76 20.24
CA LEU A 270 -9.57 -16.71 20.71
C LEU A 270 -8.21 -16.47 20.07
N GLY A 271 -8.18 -15.87 18.88
CA GLY A 271 -6.95 -15.59 18.16
C GLY A 271 -7.21 -14.85 16.85
N LYS A 272 -6.14 -14.26 16.32
CA LYS A 272 -6.13 -13.56 15.04
C LYS A 272 -4.87 -13.99 14.28
N LYS A 273 -5.01 -14.23 12.98
CA LYS A 273 -3.88 -14.28 12.05
C LYS A 273 -4.13 -13.27 10.93
N VAL A 274 -3.09 -12.58 10.53
CA VAL A 274 -3.13 -11.51 9.53
C VAL A 274 -2.05 -11.77 8.51
N LEU A 275 -2.47 -11.83 7.25
CA LEU A 275 -1.60 -11.66 6.10
C LEU A 275 -1.80 -10.22 5.59
N ASP A 276 -0.72 -9.45 5.51
CA ASP A 276 -0.72 -8.07 5.01
C ASP A 276 0.44 -7.92 4.02
N PHE A 277 0.13 -7.64 2.76
CA PHE A 277 1.12 -7.56 1.69
C PHE A 277 2.01 -6.33 1.83
N ASN A 278 1.41 -5.19 2.18
CA ASN A 278 2.13 -3.93 2.32
C ASN A 278 3.01 -3.90 3.58
N ARG A 279 2.52 -4.44 4.71
CA ARG A 279 3.31 -4.51 5.96
C ARG A 279 4.23 -5.72 6.03
N ARG A 280 4.23 -6.59 5.02
CA ARG A 280 4.82 -7.94 5.04
C ARG A 280 4.48 -8.75 6.30
N GLN A 281 3.32 -8.48 6.90
CA GLN A 281 2.90 -9.19 8.09
C GLN A 281 2.45 -10.60 7.68
N GLY A 282 3.12 -11.62 8.24
CA GLY A 282 2.87 -13.01 7.87
C GLY A 282 3.61 -13.45 6.60
N ILE A 283 4.66 -12.72 6.21
CA ILE A 283 5.50 -12.95 5.02
C ILE A 283 6.98 -12.79 5.41
N ASN A 284 7.90 -13.64 4.93
CA ASN A 284 9.32 -13.30 4.98
C ASN A 284 9.68 -12.33 3.87
N ALA A 285 10.18 -11.15 4.23
CA ALA A 285 10.62 -10.14 3.28
C ALA A 285 12.08 -10.30 2.82
N THR A 286 12.89 -11.12 3.52
CA THR A 286 14.36 -11.14 3.34
C THR A 286 14.88 -12.34 2.52
N SER A 287 14.04 -13.27 2.08
CA SER A 287 14.47 -14.27 1.09
C SER A 287 13.32 -14.77 0.23
N ASN A 288 13.61 -14.95 -1.06
CA ASN A 288 12.70 -15.55 -2.04
C ASN A 288 12.27 -16.98 -1.63
N GLU A 289 13.08 -17.64 -0.80
CA GLU A 289 12.82 -19.01 -0.33
C GLU A 289 11.83 -19.13 0.87
N THR A 290 11.52 -18.04 1.58
CA THR A 290 11.03 -18.16 2.97
C THR A 290 9.62 -17.66 3.26
N ILE A 291 8.80 -17.39 2.24
CA ILE A 291 7.35 -17.23 2.45
C ILE A 291 6.70 -18.54 2.97
N ASP A 292 7.40 -19.69 2.91
CA ASP A 292 7.01 -20.96 3.53
C ASP A 292 7.88 -21.40 4.72
N ASN A 293 8.76 -20.55 5.27
CA ASN A 293 9.42 -20.96 6.52
C ASN A 293 8.41 -20.86 7.66
N ASN A 294 8.28 -21.94 8.46
CA ASN A 294 7.36 -22.06 9.60
C ASN A 294 7.51 -20.96 10.68
N ARG A 295 8.42 -19.99 10.49
CA ARG A 295 8.71 -18.83 11.35
C ARG A 295 7.72 -17.66 11.18
N TYR A 296 7.05 -17.49 10.03
CA TYR A 296 6.15 -16.34 9.76
C TYR A 296 4.71 -16.57 10.25
N ASP A 297 4.58 -16.86 11.53
CA ASP A 297 3.29 -17.12 12.18
C ASP A 297 2.47 -18.25 11.50
N ASN A 298 3.13 -19.25 10.91
CA ASN A 298 2.48 -20.43 10.33
C ASN A 298 1.43 -20.12 9.23
N ILE A 299 1.61 -19.04 8.48
CA ILE A 299 0.84 -18.72 7.27
C ILE A 299 1.64 -19.24 6.08
N LEU A 300 1.04 -20.12 5.27
CA LEU A 300 1.61 -20.53 4.00
C LEU A 300 0.82 -19.86 2.87
N ILE A 301 1.53 -19.19 1.97
CA ILE A 301 0.97 -18.64 0.74
C ILE A 301 1.36 -19.57 -0.40
N LEU A 302 0.36 -20.07 -1.13
CA LEU A 302 0.58 -20.79 -2.37
C LEU A 302 0.36 -19.79 -3.50
N PRO A 303 1.44 -19.20 -4.06
CA PRO A 303 1.31 -18.29 -5.19
C PRO A 303 0.99 -19.12 -6.44
N LYS A 304 0.73 -18.43 -7.53
CA LYS A 304 0.56 -19.02 -8.85
C LYS A 304 1.72 -18.59 -9.74
N ALA A 305 2.10 -19.42 -10.70
CA ALA A 305 2.75 -18.96 -11.93
C ALA A 305 1.87 -17.87 -12.55
N VAL A 306 2.43 -16.69 -12.76
CA VAL A 306 1.76 -15.67 -13.55
C VAL A 306 1.45 -16.32 -14.91
N ASP A 307 0.17 -16.35 -15.26
CA ASP A 307 -0.29 -16.87 -16.55
C ASP A 307 -1.24 -15.81 -17.07
N SER A 308 -0.68 -14.98 -17.94
CA SER A 308 -1.30 -13.80 -18.54
C SER A 308 -2.53 -14.15 -19.40
N SER A 309 -2.68 -15.43 -19.78
CA SER A 309 -3.82 -15.96 -20.53
C SER A 309 -5.06 -16.19 -19.66
N LEU A 310 -4.92 -16.25 -18.33
CA LEU A 310 -6.03 -16.55 -17.44
C LEU A 310 -6.86 -15.30 -17.07
N SER A 311 -8.17 -15.42 -17.18
CA SER A 311 -9.15 -14.36 -16.86
C SER A 311 -9.30 -14.07 -15.36
N ASN A 312 -8.70 -14.91 -14.50
CA ASN A 312 -8.79 -14.80 -13.04
C ASN A 312 -7.44 -15.08 -12.37
N HIS A 313 -7.27 -14.44 -11.21
CA HIS A 313 -6.14 -14.61 -10.32
C HIS A 313 -6.59 -15.40 -9.09
N PHE A 314 -5.72 -16.28 -8.62
CA PHE A 314 -6.01 -17.18 -7.51
C PHE A 314 -4.92 -17.05 -6.47
N LEU A 315 -5.31 -16.70 -5.26
CA LEU A 315 -4.43 -16.71 -4.11
C LEU A 315 -4.96 -17.73 -3.12
N THR A 316 -4.15 -18.74 -2.78
CA THR A 316 -4.49 -19.67 -1.72
C THR A 316 -3.62 -19.43 -0.51
N VAL A 317 -4.24 -19.04 0.60
CA VAL A 317 -3.57 -18.82 1.88
C VAL A 317 -3.99 -19.88 2.88
N SER A 318 -3.02 -20.56 3.48
CA SER A 318 -3.23 -21.59 4.47
C SER A 318 -2.76 -21.09 5.85
N PHE A 319 -3.72 -20.77 6.71
CA PHE A 319 -3.48 -20.42 8.10
C PHE A 319 -3.36 -21.69 8.94
N ARG A 320 -2.13 -22.16 9.21
CA ARG A 320 -1.88 -23.37 10.02
C ARG A 320 -1.99 -23.05 11.52
N HIS A 321 -2.23 -24.08 12.33
CA HIS A 321 -2.39 -23.99 13.80
C HIS A 321 -3.46 -22.99 14.30
N ILE A 322 -4.37 -22.56 13.43
CA ILE A 322 -5.42 -21.59 13.77
C ILE A 322 -6.67 -22.26 14.34
N LEU A 323 -6.94 -23.51 13.95
CA LEU A 323 -8.14 -24.26 14.35
C LEU A 323 -7.90 -25.11 15.61
N LYS A 324 -7.56 -24.43 16.72
CA LYS A 324 -7.30 -25.06 18.03
C LYS A 324 -8.60 -25.56 18.71
N LYS A 325 -8.46 -26.33 19.80
CA LYS A 325 -9.60 -26.70 20.69
C LYS A 325 -10.35 -25.42 21.09
N LYS A 326 -11.69 -25.49 21.17
CA LYS A 326 -12.62 -24.39 21.52
C LYS A 326 -12.97 -23.39 20.40
N VAL A 327 -12.34 -23.44 19.23
CA VAL A 327 -12.77 -22.64 18.07
C VAL A 327 -14.13 -23.13 17.58
N TYR A 328 -15.12 -22.24 17.53
CA TYR A 328 -16.49 -22.54 17.12
C TYR A 328 -16.92 -21.78 15.86
N ARG A 329 -16.46 -20.54 15.71
CA ARG A 329 -16.70 -19.71 14.53
C ARG A 329 -15.38 -19.14 14.03
N ILE A 330 -15.33 -18.84 12.74
CA ILE A 330 -14.28 -18.05 12.13
C ILE A 330 -14.90 -16.81 11.50
N ARG A 331 -14.22 -15.68 11.62
CA ARG A 331 -14.53 -14.44 10.92
C ARG A 331 -13.37 -14.13 9.98
N ILE A 332 -13.68 -14.01 8.69
CA ILE A 332 -12.73 -13.59 7.66
C ILE A 332 -13.09 -12.17 7.24
N ARG A 333 -12.05 -11.35 7.11
CA ARG A 333 -12.12 -10.02 6.55
C ARG A 333 -10.99 -9.89 5.53
N ILE A 334 -11.33 -9.52 4.30
CA ILE A 334 -10.40 -9.23 3.22
C ILE A 334 -10.58 -7.75 2.88
N THR A 335 -9.48 -7.02 2.72
CA THR A 335 -9.51 -5.61 2.37
C THR A 335 -8.62 -5.30 1.17
N ASP A 336 -9.02 -4.28 0.44
CA ASP A 336 -8.26 -3.70 -0.66
C ASP A 336 -7.14 -2.74 -0.17
N THR A 337 -6.42 -2.14 -1.11
CA THR A 337 -5.35 -1.16 -0.89
C THR A 337 -5.86 0.12 -0.24
N LYS A 338 -7.10 0.51 -0.51
CA LYS A 338 -7.76 1.70 0.07
C LYS A 338 -8.33 1.44 1.48
N GLY A 339 -8.37 0.19 1.90
CA GLY A 339 -8.81 -0.25 3.22
C GLY A 339 -10.30 -0.63 3.30
N ASN A 340 -11.01 -0.71 2.18
CA ASN A 340 -12.41 -1.12 2.15
C ASN A 340 -12.55 -2.63 2.34
N ASP A 341 -13.70 -3.06 2.87
CA ASP A 341 -14.01 -4.48 3.06
C ASP A 341 -14.56 -5.09 1.76
N ILE A 342 -13.69 -5.69 0.94
CA ILE A 342 -14.11 -6.41 -0.28
C ILE A 342 -14.69 -7.80 0.02
N TYR A 343 -14.40 -8.36 1.22
CA TYR A 343 -15.09 -9.57 1.71
C TYR A 343 -15.14 -9.61 3.23
N LYS A 344 -16.33 -9.88 3.78
CA LYS A 344 -16.53 -10.02 5.24
C LYS A 344 -17.54 -11.10 5.54
N LYS A 345 -17.10 -12.18 6.19
CA LYS A 345 -17.98 -13.31 6.52
C LYS A 345 -17.65 -13.96 7.85
N THR A 346 -18.69 -14.32 8.59
CA THR A 346 -18.56 -15.19 9.78
C THR A 346 -19.19 -16.55 9.46
N ARG A 347 -18.44 -17.64 9.70
CA ARG A 347 -18.88 -19.01 9.44
C ARG A 347 -18.73 -19.87 10.70
N ARG A 348 -19.68 -20.79 10.93
CA ARG A 348 -19.52 -21.82 11.97
C ARG A 348 -18.47 -22.82 11.49
N LEU A 349 -17.61 -23.31 12.38
CA LEU A 349 -16.55 -24.24 11.97
C LEU A 349 -17.10 -25.57 11.42
N LYS A 350 -18.33 -25.95 11.82
CA LYS A 350 -19.03 -27.13 11.27
C LYS A 350 -19.61 -26.92 9.86
N SER A 351 -19.70 -25.68 9.38
CA SER A 351 -20.27 -25.35 8.07
C SER A 351 -19.19 -25.15 6.99
N LEU A 352 -17.98 -25.67 7.23
CA LEU A 352 -16.76 -25.49 6.44
C LEU A 352 -16.11 -26.86 6.24
#